data_AF-A0AAV3PPM7-F1
#
_entry.id   AF-A0AAV3PPM7-F1
#
_cell.length_a   1.000
_cell.length_b   1.000
_cell.length_c   1.000
_cell.angle_alpha   90.00
_cell.angle_beta   90.00
_cell.angle_gamma   90.00
#
_symmetry.space_group_name_H-M   'P 1'
#
loop_
_entity.id
_entity.type
_entity.pdbx_description
1 polymer ?
#
loop_
_entity_poly.entity_id
_entity_poly.type
_entity_poly.pdbx_seq_one_letter_code
_entity_poly.pdbx_strand_id
1 'polypeptide(L)'
;MVGGGKKVISCFREEAECYIDIVKVLEDGDLQTIGMLDYDKRLAHSFTAHPKVDPFTGEMFTFGYSTRAQPYLTYRVISKDGFMHDPVPITIPDPVMMHDFAITENYAIFMNLPLIFKPKVS
;
A
#
# COMPACT_ATOMS: atom_id res chain seq x y z
N MET A 1 -1.97 0.24 -13.89
CA MET A 1 -3.32 -0.34 -14.02
C MET A 1 -3.34 -1.32 -15.19
N VAL A 2 -3.14 -2.60 -14.88
CA VAL A 2 -3.04 -3.67 -15.89
C VAL A 2 -4.44 -4.14 -16.31
N GLY A 3 -4.87 -3.76 -17.50
CA GLY A 3 -5.80 -4.51 -18.38
C GLY A 3 -7.28 -4.67 -17.96
N GLY A 4 -8.16 -4.18 -18.85
CA GLY A 4 -9.58 -4.52 -19.08
C GLY A 4 -10.33 -5.36 -18.05
N GLY A 5 -11.03 -4.68 -17.15
CA GLY A 5 -11.92 -5.26 -16.14
C GLY A 5 -11.84 -4.48 -14.82
N LYS A 6 -12.94 -4.37 -14.06
CA LYS A 6 -12.88 -3.81 -12.71
C LYS A 6 -12.12 -4.81 -11.84
N LYS A 7 -10.86 -4.50 -11.53
CA LYS A 7 -10.03 -5.27 -10.60
C LYS A 7 -9.98 -4.54 -9.26
N VAL A 8 -10.20 -5.26 -8.18
CA VAL A 8 -10.10 -4.75 -6.81
C VAL A 8 -8.83 -5.33 -6.19
N ILE A 9 -8.13 -4.48 -5.45
CA ILE A 9 -6.89 -4.79 -4.73
C ILE A 9 -7.31 -5.02 -3.27
N SER A 10 -7.09 -6.22 -2.74
CA SER A 10 -7.26 -6.51 -1.31
C SER A 10 -5.91 -6.73 -0.66
N CYS A 11 -5.63 -6.02 0.43
CA CYS A 11 -4.36 -6.11 1.15
C CYS A 11 -4.46 -7.12 2.28
N PHE A 12 -3.69 -8.20 2.20
CA PHE A 12 -3.52 -9.14 3.29
C PHE A 12 -2.05 -9.19 3.72
N ARG A 13 -1.84 -9.52 5.00
CA ARG A 13 -0.51 -9.82 5.53
C ARG A 13 -0.54 -11.27 5.97
N GLU A 14 0.15 -12.12 5.24
CA GLU A 14 0.45 -13.49 5.66
C GLU A 14 1.98 -13.62 5.84
N GLU A 15 2.40 -14.68 6.50
CA GLU A 15 3.75 -14.94 7.01
C GLU A 15 4.90 -14.43 6.12
N ALA A 16 5.65 -13.44 6.63
CA ALA A 16 6.90 -12.86 6.10
C ALA A 16 6.88 -12.22 4.69
N GLU A 17 5.89 -12.49 3.84
CA GLU A 17 5.79 -11.97 2.47
C GLU A 17 4.56 -11.06 2.32
N CYS A 18 4.76 -9.89 1.71
CA CYS A 18 3.67 -8.94 1.49
C CYS A 18 3.17 -9.09 0.06
N TYR A 19 1.90 -9.45 -0.08
CA TYR A 19 1.23 -9.58 -1.36
C TYR A 19 -0.14 -8.91 -1.32
N ILE A 20 -0.66 -8.63 -2.50
CA ILE A 20 -1.98 -8.07 -2.71
C ILE A 20 -2.80 -9.06 -3.51
N ASP A 21 -4.00 -9.40 -3.03
CA ASP A 21 -4.93 -10.20 -3.82
C ASP A 21 -5.50 -9.36 -4.95
N ILE A 22 -5.44 -9.90 -6.16
CA ILE A 22 -6.13 -9.38 -7.32
C ILE A 22 -7.48 -10.07 -7.39
N VAL A 23 -8.55 -9.30 -7.18
CA VAL A 23 -9.93 -9.77 -7.30
C VAL A 23 -10.53 -9.23 -8.59
N LYS A 24 -11.07 -10.12 -9.41
CA LYS A 24 -11.84 -9.79 -10.62
C LYS A 24 -13.33 -9.81 -10.27
N VAL A 25 -14.05 -8.75 -10.66
CA VAL A 25 -15.52 -8.75 -10.64
C VAL A 25 -16.02 -9.41 -11.92
N LEU A 26 -16.84 -10.45 -11.79
CA LEU A 26 -17.47 -11.17 -12.89
C LEU A 26 -18.71 -10.42 -13.41
N GLU A 27 -19.20 -10.80 -14.60
CA GLU A 27 -20.34 -10.12 -15.24
C GLU A 27 -21.65 -10.27 -14.46
N ASP A 28 -21.79 -11.35 -13.69
CA ASP A 28 -22.90 -11.63 -12.79
C ASP A 28 -22.78 -10.94 -11.41
N GLY A 29 -21.67 -10.21 -11.20
CA GLY A 29 -21.37 -9.50 -9.95
C GLY A 29 -20.64 -10.34 -8.90
N ASP A 30 -20.32 -11.61 -9.18
CA ASP A 30 -19.52 -12.43 -8.27
C ASP A 30 -18.03 -12.00 -8.27
N LEU A 31 -17.30 -12.42 -7.25
CA LEU A 31 -15.90 -12.06 -7.02
C LEU A 31 -15.01 -13.28 -7.14
N GLN A 32 -13.99 -13.19 -8.00
CA GLN A 32 -12.99 -14.23 -8.15
C GLN A 32 -11.60 -13.70 -7.81
N THR A 33 -10.94 -14.28 -6.82
CA THR A 33 -9.50 -14.07 -6.60
C THR A 33 -8.74 -14.76 -7.73
N ILE A 34 -8.02 -13.98 -8.54
CA ILE A 34 -7.31 -14.49 -9.73
C ILE A 34 -5.80 -14.62 -9.50
N GLY A 35 -5.29 -14.15 -8.36
CA GLY A 35 -3.90 -14.33 -7.97
C GLY A 35 -3.43 -13.29 -6.97
N MET A 36 -2.15 -13.38 -6.65
CA MET A 36 -1.43 -12.47 -5.75
C MET A 36 -0.47 -11.58 -6.55
N LEU A 37 -0.29 -10.35 -6.11
CA LEU A 37 0.60 -9.36 -6.70
C LEU A 37 1.65 -8.91 -5.67
N ASP A 38 2.92 -9.10 -6.01
CA ASP A 38 4.08 -8.70 -5.19
C ASP A 38 4.97 -7.64 -5.90
N TYR A 39 4.55 -7.16 -7.06
CA TYR A 39 5.26 -6.20 -7.91
C TYR A 39 6.67 -6.65 -8.28
N ASP A 40 6.81 -7.86 -8.82
CA ASP A 40 8.11 -8.47 -9.14
C ASP A 40 9.02 -8.56 -7.92
N LYS A 41 8.43 -9.03 -6.79
CA LYS A 41 9.07 -9.13 -5.47
C LYS A 41 9.52 -7.79 -4.88
N ARG A 42 9.06 -6.66 -5.41
CA ARG A 42 9.42 -5.33 -4.88
C ARG A 42 8.60 -4.98 -3.65
N LEU A 43 7.44 -5.61 -3.42
CA LEU A 43 6.61 -5.38 -2.24
C LEU A 43 7.18 -6.10 -0.99
N ALA A 44 8.00 -5.39 -0.22
CA ALA A 44 8.70 -5.95 0.95
C ALA A 44 8.14 -5.45 2.31
N HIS A 45 7.05 -4.71 2.32
CA HIS A 45 6.44 -4.12 3.51
C HIS A 45 4.92 -4.07 3.36
N SER A 46 4.24 -3.73 4.46
CA SER A 46 2.79 -3.54 4.46
C SER A 46 2.34 -2.57 3.36
N PHE A 47 1.12 -2.76 2.87
CA PHE A 47 0.52 -1.91 1.85
C PHE A 47 -0.73 -1.26 2.44
N THR A 48 -0.93 0.04 2.20
CA THR A 48 -2.10 0.74 2.73
C THR A 48 -3.39 0.25 2.05
N ALA A 49 -4.48 0.18 2.81
CA ALA A 49 -5.80 -0.05 2.26
C ALA A 49 -6.35 1.19 1.50
N HIS A 50 -5.70 2.35 1.62
CA HIS A 50 -6.15 3.61 1.05
C HIS A 50 -5.16 4.20 0.02
N PRO A 51 -4.70 3.44 -1.00
CA PRO A 51 -3.84 4.02 -2.03
C PRO A 51 -4.61 5.10 -2.81
N LYS A 52 -3.90 6.08 -3.34
CA LYS A 52 -4.49 7.16 -4.14
C LYS A 52 -3.95 7.09 -5.56
N VAL A 53 -4.84 7.11 -6.55
CA VAL A 53 -4.46 7.17 -7.96
C VAL A 53 -4.61 8.61 -8.43
N ASP A 54 -3.56 9.20 -8.98
CA ASP A 54 -3.65 10.51 -9.60
C ASP A 54 -4.41 10.38 -10.94
N PRO A 55 -5.53 11.10 -11.11
CA PRO A 55 -6.34 11.03 -12.32
C PRO A 55 -5.64 11.56 -13.57
N PHE A 56 -4.59 12.39 -13.45
CA PHE A 56 -3.89 12.97 -14.59
C PHE A 56 -2.77 12.07 -15.11
N THR A 57 -1.91 11.55 -14.22
CA THR A 57 -0.76 10.71 -14.59
C THR A 57 -1.11 9.21 -14.63
N GLY A 58 -2.11 8.79 -13.86
CA GLY A 58 -2.43 7.38 -13.63
C GLY A 58 -1.46 6.69 -12.67
N GLU A 59 -0.55 7.43 -12.03
CA GLU A 59 0.32 6.91 -10.98
C GLU A 59 -0.47 6.61 -9.71
N MET A 60 -0.09 5.55 -9.00
CA MET A 60 -0.68 5.16 -7.73
C MET A 60 0.33 5.42 -6.61
N PHE A 61 -0.09 6.23 -5.66
CA PHE A 61 0.63 6.57 -4.45
C PHE A 61 0.18 5.65 -3.32
N THR A 62 1.15 5.08 -2.61
CA THR A 62 0.91 4.10 -1.55
C THR A 62 1.93 4.29 -0.43
N PHE A 63 1.69 3.63 0.70
CA PHE A 63 2.63 3.56 1.79
C PHE A 63 2.46 2.25 2.55
N GLY A 64 3.46 1.91 3.36
CA GLY A 64 3.34 0.93 4.43
C GLY A 64 3.85 1.50 5.74
N TYR A 65 3.23 1.07 6.84
CA TYR A 65 3.72 1.37 8.18
C TYR A 65 4.07 0.09 8.94
N SER A 66 5.08 0.19 9.80
CA SER A 66 5.57 -0.91 10.62
C SER A 66 5.31 -0.61 12.09
N THR A 67 4.83 -1.63 12.81
CA THR A 67 4.57 -1.55 14.26
C THR A 67 5.69 -2.17 15.10
N ARG A 68 6.76 -2.66 14.45
CA ARG A 68 7.80 -3.47 15.10
C ARG A 68 9.20 -2.89 14.95
N ALA A 69 9.58 -2.54 13.72
CA ALA A 69 10.94 -2.11 13.39
C ALA A 69 10.94 -0.94 12.40
N GLN A 70 12.02 -0.16 12.43
CA GLN A 70 12.23 0.92 11.45
C GLN A 70 12.59 0.36 10.06
N PRO A 71 12.27 1.09 8.97
CA PRO A 71 11.51 2.35 8.96
C PRO A 71 10.04 2.13 9.35
N TYR A 72 9.50 3.01 10.19
CA TYR A 72 8.10 2.90 10.65
C TYR A 72 7.10 3.36 9.59
N LEU A 73 7.54 4.14 8.60
CA LEU A 73 6.73 4.57 7.47
C LEU A 73 7.58 4.55 6.20
N THR A 74 7.05 3.95 5.15
CA THR A 74 7.67 3.89 3.82
C THR A 74 6.66 4.33 2.78
N TYR A 75 6.99 5.35 2.01
CA TYR A 75 6.19 5.84 0.90
C TYR A 75 6.65 5.24 -0.43
N ARG A 76 5.72 4.97 -1.34
CA ARG A 76 6.03 4.52 -2.69
C ARG A 76 5.09 5.09 -3.74
N VAL A 77 5.59 5.08 -4.97
CA VAL A 77 4.84 5.37 -6.19
C VAL A 77 4.86 4.12 -7.08
N ILE A 78 3.74 3.84 -7.72
CA ILE A 78 3.58 2.79 -8.71
C ILE A 78 3.16 3.46 -10.00
N SER A 79 3.90 3.23 -11.08
CA SER A 79 3.61 3.83 -12.37
C SER A 79 2.26 3.36 -12.91
N LYS A 80 1.71 4.10 -13.87
CA LYS A 80 0.49 3.71 -14.60
C LYS A 80 0.61 2.31 -15.25
N ASP A 81 1.82 1.84 -15.54
CA ASP A 81 2.07 0.54 -16.16
C ASP A 81 2.24 -0.59 -15.11
N GLY A 82 2.20 -0.23 -13.81
CA GLY A 82 2.29 -1.18 -12.70
C GLY A 82 3.71 -1.39 -12.15
N PHE A 83 4.69 -0.59 -12.57
CA PHE A 83 6.05 -0.67 -12.03
C PHE A 83 6.14 0.02 -10.67
N MET A 84 6.55 -0.70 -9.62
CA MET A 84 6.71 -0.15 -8.28
C MET A 84 8.08 0.53 -8.13
N HIS A 85 8.13 1.85 -7.96
CA HIS A 85 9.38 2.59 -7.81
C HIS A 85 10.09 2.27 -6.46
N ASP A 86 11.34 2.71 -6.34
CA ASP A 86 12.12 2.50 -5.12
C ASP A 86 11.44 3.10 -3.88
N PRO A 87 11.58 2.46 -2.71
CA PRO A 87 10.91 2.92 -1.51
C PRO A 87 11.55 4.20 -0.97
N VAL A 88 10.73 5.12 -0.48
CA VAL A 88 11.17 6.34 0.22
C VAL A 88 10.86 6.19 1.71
N PRO A 89 11.85 5.87 2.57
CA PRO A 89 11.62 5.79 4.00
C PRO A 89 11.35 7.20 4.58
N ILE A 90 10.32 7.32 5.42
CA ILE A 90 9.98 8.55 6.13
C ILE A 90 10.32 8.37 7.61
N THR A 91 11.22 9.21 8.11
CA THR A 91 11.65 9.16 9.51
C THR A 91 10.55 9.72 10.42
N ILE A 92 10.01 8.86 11.27
CA ILE A 92 9.11 9.21 12.38
C ILE A 92 9.64 8.56 13.67
N PRO A 93 9.43 9.18 14.85
CA PRO A 93 10.06 8.72 16.09
C PRO A 93 9.43 7.44 16.64
N ASP A 94 8.15 7.21 16.38
CA ASP A 94 7.35 6.16 17.01
C ASP A 94 6.57 5.33 15.97
N PRO A 95 6.27 4.05 16.26
CA PRO A 95 5.39 3.21 15.45
C PRO A 95 3.92 3.64 15.58
N VAL A 96 3.56 4.70 14.85
CA VAL A 96 2.22 5.28 14.82
C VAL A 96 1.32 4.54 13.82
N MET A 97 0.04 4.39 14.17
CA MET A 97 -0.97 3.87 13.25
C MET A 97 -1.24 4.89 12.13
N MET A 98 -0.86 4.52 10.91
CA MET A 98 -1.09 5.33 9.70
C MET A 98 -2.26 4.72 8.93
N HIS A 99 -3.47 5.22 9.16
CA HIS A 99 -4.68 4.69 8.51
C HIS A 99 -4.78 5.14 7.05
N ASP A 100 -4.67 6.45 6.84
CA ASP A 100 -4.85 7.09 5.55
C ASP A 100 -3.86 8.25 5.39
N PHE A 101 -3.75 8.75 4.17
CA PHE A 101 -2.93 9.88 3.78
C PHE A 101 -3.65 10.66 2.67
N ALA A 102 -3.23 11.89 2.41
CA ALA A 102 -3.73 12.68 1.29
C ALA A 102 -2.61 12.92 0.28
N ILE A 103 -2.99 13.03 -0.99
CA ILE A 103 -2.11 13.50 -2.06
C ILE A 103 -2.65 14.81 -2.63
N THR A 104 -1.73 15.66 -3.05
CA THR A 104 -1.98 16.84 -3.87
C THR A 104 -1.09 16.73 -5.10
N GLU A 105 -1.15 17.71 -6.01
CA GLU A 105 -0.27 17.76 -7.18
C GLU A 105 1.22 17.64 -6.81
N ASN A 106 1.64 18.18 -5.66
CA ASN A 106 3.05 18.31 -5.30
C ASN A 106 3.43 17.69 -3.94
N TYR A 107 2.46 17.24 -3.14
CA TYR A 107 2.71 16.80 -1.77
C TYR A 107 1.92 15.54 -1.42
N ALA A 108 2.59 14.62 -0.74
CA ALA A 108 1.96 13.57 0.07
C ALA A 108 1.89 14.04 1.53
N ILE A 109 0.72 13.92 2.15
CA ILE A 109 0.43 14.43 3.50
C ILE A 109 0.07 13.25 4.40
N PHE A 110 0.91 13.01 5.41
CA PHE A 110 0.70 11.97 6.43
C PHE A 110 0.25 12.58 7.75
N MET A 111 -0.80 12.01 8.34
CA MET A 111 -1.35 12.48 9.62
C MET A 111 -0.71 11.69 10.77
N ASN A 112 0.22 12.31 11.48
CA ASN A 112 0.86 11.72 12.65
C ASN A 112 -0.05 11.81 13.90
N LEU A 113 -1.00 10.89 14.01
CA LEU A 113 -2.04 10.88 15.04
C LEU A 113 -1.59 10.12 16.32
N PRO A 114 -2.24 10.32 17.48
CA PRO A 114 -1.71 9.86 18.77
C PRO A 114 -1.82 8.34 19.04
N LEU A 115 -2.26 7.52 18.07
CA LEU A 115 -2.37 6.08 18.26
C LEU A 115 -1.02 5.39 17.97
N ILE A 116 -0.31 4.99 19.03
CA ILE A 116 1.03 4.39 18.97
C ILE A 116 0.97 2.91 19.36
N PHE A 117 1.70 2.05 18.65
CA PHE A 117 1.87 0.65 19.01
C PHE A 117 3.06 0.45 19.96
N LYS A 118 2.80 0.01 21.20
CA LYS A 118 3.85 -0.36 22.17
C LYS A 118 3.77 -1.84 22.50
N PRO A 119 4.29 -2.74 21.65
CA PRO A 119 4.32 -4.15 21.95
C PRO A 119 5.13 -4.39 23.22
N LYS A 120 4.62 -5.25 24.11
CA LYS A 120 5.35 -5.66 25.31
C LYS A 120 6.56 -6.48 24.84
N VAL A 121 7.76 -6.01 25.17
CA VAL A 121 8.97 -6.80 24.97
C VAL A 121 8.90 -7.95 25.98
N SER A 122 8.79 -9.17 25.48
CA SER A 122 8.81 -10.41 26.27
C SER A 122 10.21 -10.73 26.77
#